data_AF-A0AAE1CL42-F1
#
_entry.id   AF-A0AAE1CL42-F1
#
_cell.length_a   1.000
_cell.length_b   1.000
_cell.length_c   1.000
_cell.angle_alpha   90.00
_cell.angle_beta   90.00
_cell.angle_gamma   90.00
#
_symmetry.space_group_name_H-M   'P 1'
#
loop_
_entity.id
_entity.type
_entity.pdbx_description
1 polymer ?
#
loop_
_entity_poly.entity_id
_entity_poly.type
_entity_poly.pdbx_seq_one_letter_code
_entity_poly.pdbx_strand_id
1 'polypeptide(L)'
;MQAAKLSTPKGRKKDNKRFWNQRLGDLHKQLNTARDALEERPTNFSRQVHKKAKKLYEMENHSQSERNWFEKTSSLNMEKDTKKLWHLTKAVNDDNIYRSQTVLLIESGPVAGKAACKVLANAYKIVSEVENARSRIHDIQRKTNDLRNIDVPPPFLHIG
;
A
#
# COMPACT_ATOMS: atom_id res chain seq x y z
N MET A 1 -27.49 -31.62 11.36
CA MET A 1 -27.19 -30.78 10.16
C MET A 1 -27.55 -29.31 10.40
N GLN A 2 -26.83 -28.58 11.26
CA GLN A 2 -27.08 -27.13 11.48
C GLN A 2 -25.90 -26.22 11.06
N ALA A 3 -24.72 -26.77 10.76
CA ALA A 3 -23.56 -25.98 10.34
C ALA A 3 -23.77 -25.22 9.01
N ALA A 4 -24.62 -25.73 8.11
CA ALA A 4 -24.90 -25.10 6.83
C ALA A 4 -25.84 -23.88 6.92
N LYS A 5 -26.56 -23.69 8.04
CA LYS A 5 -27.58 -22.62 8.19
C LYS A 5 -27.04 -21.33 8.80
N LEU A 6 -25.86 -21.36 9.44
CA LEU A 6 -25.18 -20.17 9.98
C LEU A 6 -24.23 -19.51 8.97
N SER A 7 -24.10 -20.09 7.78
CA SER A 7 -23.34 -19.52 6.67
C SER A 7 -24.07 -18.30 6.13
N THR A 8 -23.61 -17.14 6.55
CA THR A 8 -24.14 -15.81 6.23
C THR A 8 -24.36 -15.66 4.71
N PRO A 9 -25.40 -14.93 4.26
CA PRO A 9 -25.74 -14.85 2.83
C PRO A 9 -24.55 -14.36 1.99
N LYS A 10 -24.28 -15.08 0.89
CA LYS A 10 -23.22 -14.78 -0.08
C LYS A 10 -23.53 -13.48 -0.85
N GLY A 11 -23.27 -12.35 -0.21
CA GLY A 11 -23.09 -11.04 -0.85
C GLY A 11 -21.60 -10.71 -0.97
N ARG A 12 -21.22 -10.06 -2.07
CA ARG A 12 -19.85 -9.63 -2.40
C ARG A 12 -19.38 -8.54 -1.42
N LYS A 13 -19.03 -8.91 -0.18
CA LYS A 13 -18.32 -8.01 0.73
C LYS A 13 -16.93 -7.75 0.13
N LYS A 14 -16.64 -6.48 -0.15
CA LYS A 14 -15.39 -5.99 -0.75
C LYS A 14 -14.14 -6.48 0.01
N ASP A 15 -14.32 -6.86 1.28
CA ASP A 15 -13.24 -7.22 2.20
C ASP A 15 -13.31 -8.67 2.71
N ASN A 16 -13.99 -9.58 1.98
CA ASN A 16 -13.99 -11.00 2.35
C ASN A 16 -12.65 -11.66 1.99
N LYS A 17 -11.58 -11.31 2.72
CA LYS A 17 -10.40 -12.17 2.86
C LYS A 17 -10.94 -13.50 3.37
N ARG A 18 -10.86 -14.55 2.55
CA ARG A 18 -11.59 -15.83 2.69
C ARG A 18 -11.35 -16.59 4.00
N PHE A 19 -10.49 -16.11 4.88
CA PHE A 19 -10.09 -16.68 6.18
C PHE A 19 -10.07 -15.62 7.30
N TRP A 20 -10.74 -14.48 7.09
CA TRP A 20 -10.86 -13.42 8.09
C TRP A 20 -11.76 -13.86 9.24
N ASN A 21 -11.31 -13.64 10.48
CA ASN A 21 -12.08 -13.90 11.68
C ASN A 21 -11.94 -12.75 12.69
N GLN A 22 -12.68 -12.81 13.78
CA GLN A 22 -12.70 -11.75 14.79
C GLN A 22 -11.30 -11.45 15.35
N ARG A 23 -10.56 -12.51 15.72
CA ARG A 23 -9.20 -12.39 16.26
C ARG A 23 -8.23 -11.70 15.28
N LEU A 24 -8.29 -12.06 14.01
CA LEU A 24 -7.46 -11.49 12.97
C LEU A 24 -7.84 -10.02 12.70
N GLY A 25 -9.13 -9.68 12.82
CA GLY A 25 -9.60 -8.30 12.81
C GLY A 25 -9.09 -7.46 13.97
N ASP A 26 -9.07 -8.03 15.18
CA ASP A 26 -8.54 -7.34 16.36
C ASP A 26 -7.02 -7.14 16.25
N LEU A 27 -6.27 -8.15 15.77
CA LEU A 27 -4.84 -8.02 15.47
C LEU A 27 -4.56 -6.99 14.37
N HIS A 28 -5.42 -6.90 13.35
CA HIS A 28 -5.28 -5.90 12.30
C HIS A 28 -5.46 -4.48 12.84
N LYS A 29 -6.45 -4.27 13.73
CA LYS A 29 -6.62 -2.97 14.42
C LYS A 29 -5.41 -2.63 15.28
N GLN A 30 -4.87 -3.60 16.02
CA GLN A 30 -3.66 -3.41 16.83
C GLN A 30 -2.45 -3.07 15.97
N LEU A 31 -2.29 -3.72 14.82
CA LEU A 31 -1.23 -3.42 13.86
C LEU A 31 -1.35 -2.00 13.31
N ASN A 32 -2.56 -1.58 12.91
CA ASN A 32 -2.80 -0.21 12.41
C ASN A 32 -2.52 0.82 13.51
N THR A 33 -3.00 0.59 14.72
CA THR A 33 -2.72 1.48 15.88
C THR A 33 -1.22 1.59 16.15
N ALA A 34 -0.49 0.48 16.08
CA ALA A 34 0.96 0.48 16.26
C ALA A 34 1.71 1.16 15.10
N ARG A 35 1.15 1.12 13.88
CA ARG A 35 1.67 1.84 12.71
C ARG A 35 1.49 3.33 12.88
N ASP A 36 0.30 3.78 13.27
CA ASP A 36 0.00 5.20 13.48
C ASP A 36 0.88 5.78 14.59
N ALA A 37 1.08 5.05 15.70
CA ALA A 37 2.00 5.45 16.77
C ALA A 37 3.48 5.49 16.33
N LEU A 38 3.89 4.60 15.42
CA LEU A 38 5.23 4.62 14.84
C LEU A 38 5.42 5.81 13.89
N GLU A 39 4.40 6.14 13.10
CA GLU A 39 4.40 7.27 12.17
C GLU A 39 4.40 8.60 12.92
N GLU A 40 3.65 8.72 14.02
CA GLU A 40 3.64 9.91 14.86
C GLU A 40 4.97 10.09 15.62
N ARG A 41 5.51 9.00 16.19
CA ARG A 41 6.73 9.04 17.01
C ARG A 41 7.65 7.86 16.70
N PRO A 42 8.61 8.02 15.76
CA PRO A 42 9.49 6.95 15.32
C PRO A 42 10.64 6.69 16.32
N THR A 43 10.30 6.12 17.48
CA THR A 43 11.24 5.71 18.53
C THR A 43 11.60 4.22 18.43
N ASN A 44 12.66 3.80 19.12
CA ASN A 44 13.01 2.37 19.20
C ASN A 44 11.90 1.54 19.84
N PHE A 45 11.20 2.11 20.82
CA PHE A 45 10.06 1.47 21.47
C PHE A 45 8.88 1.29 20.51
N SER A 46 8.44 2.34 19.81
CA SER A 46 7.33 2.23 18.85
C SER A 46 7.68 1.28 17.69
N ARG A 47 8.95 1.25 17.26
CA ARG A 47 9.45 0.28 16.27
C ARG A 47 9.36 -1.16 16.76
N GLN A 48 9.71 -1.44 18.02
CA GLN A 48 9.56 -2.77 18.60
C GLN A 48 8.09 -3.20 18.71
N VAL A 49 7.22 -2.29 19.17
CA VAL A 49 5.78 -2.54 19.29
C VAL A 49 5.18 -2.88 17.92
N HIS A 50 5.47 -2.07 16.89
CA HIS A 50 5.02 -2.35 15.53
C HIS A 50 5.57 -3.69 14.98
N LYS A 51 6.86 -3.99 15.18
CA LYS A 51 7.42 -5.29 14.77
C LYS A 51 6.72 -6.47 15.45
N LYS A 52 6.42 -6.37 16.75
CA LYS A 52 5.72 -7.41 17.50
C LYS A 52 4.29 -7.59 17.00
N ALA A 53 3.55 -6.49 16.82
CA ALA A 53 2.19 -6.51 16.29
C ALA A 53 2.15 -7.10 14.87
N LYS A 54 3.10 -6.72 14.01
CA LYS A 54 3.24 -7.26 12.65
C LYS A 54 3.46 -8.77 12.66
N LYS A 55 4.42 -9.25 13.46
CA LYS A 55 4.72 -10.69 13.57
C LYS A 55 3.49 -11.48 14.05
N LEU A 56 2.77 -10.99 15.05
CA LEU A 56 1.56 -11.64 15.56
C LEU A 56 0.45 -11.71 14.51
N TYR A 57 0.23 -10.62 13.76
CA TYR A 57 -0.72 -10.60 12.66
C TYR A 57 -0.34 -11.60 11.56
N GLU A 58 0.93 -11.63 11.13
CA GLU A 58 1.41 -12.56 10.10
C GLU A 58 1.25 -14.03 10.51
N MET A 59 1.59 -14.36 11.76
CA MET A 59 1.44 -15.73 12.29
C MET A 59 -0.02 -16.18 12.31
N GLU A 60 -0.93 -15.35 12.83
CA GLU A 60 -2.36 -15.69 12.86
C GLU A 60 -2.93 -15.77 11.43
N ASN A 61 -2.52 -14.86 10.55
CA ASN A 61 -2.95 -14.84 9.15
C ASN A 61 -2.54 -16.11 8.40
N HIS A 62 -1.31 -16.58 8.62
CA HIS A 62 -0.85 -17.86 8.08
C HIS A 62 -1.66 -19.03 8.62
N SER A 63 -1.80 -19.12 9.94
CA SER A 63 -2.53 -20.22 10.60
C SER A 63 -3.99 -20.29 10.16
N GLN A 64 -4.66 -19.16 9.97
CA GLN A 64 -6.04 -19.12 9.47
C GLN A 64 -6.14 -19.51 8.00
N SER A 65 -5.14 -19.13 7.18
CA SER A 65 -5.07 -19.58 5.78
C SER A 65 -4.93 -21.09 5.70
N GLU A 66 -4.05 -21.70 6.50
CA GLU A 66 -3.84 -23.15 6.56
C GLU A 66 -5.09 -23.90 7.03
N ARG A 67 -5.75 -23.42 8.09
CA ARG A 67 -7.01 -24.03 8.57
C ARG A 67 -8.10 -24.00 7.52
N ASN A 68 -8.26 -22.86 6.85
CA ASN A 68 -9.23 -22.69 5.78
C ASN A 68 -8.89 -23.53 4.55
N TRP A 69 -7.61 -23.68 4.24
CA TRP A 69 -7.13 -24.60 3.21
C TRP A 69 -7.54 -26.03 3.53
N PHE A 70 -7.18 -26.52 4.72
CA PHE A 70 -7.49 -27.87 5.18
C PHE A 70 -8.99 -28.14 5.16
N GLU A 71 -9.80 -27.23 5.68
CA GLU A 71 -11.26 -27.35 5.67
C GLU A 71 -11.81 -27.48 4.23
N LYS A 72 -11.32 -26.66 3.29
CA LYS A 72 -11.78 -26.67 1.89
C LYS A 72 -11.28 -27.86 1.09
N THR A 73 -10.09 -28.36 1.37
CA THR A 73 -9.55 -29.54 0.69
C THR A 73 -10.04 -30.85 1.31
N SER A 74 -10.50 -30.84 2.56
CA SER A 74 -10.98 -32.06 3.25
C SER A 74 -12.12 -32.79 2.53
N SER A 75 -12.94 -32.06 1.79
CA SER A 75 -14.08 -32.59 1.01
C SER A 75 -13.80 -32.65 -0.50
N LEU A 76 -12.58 -32.28 -0.93
CA LEU A 76 -12.24 -32.16 -2.34
C LEU A 76 -11.83 -33.52 -2.91
N ASN A 77 -12.46 -33.91 -4.02
CA ASN A 77 -12.02 -35.07 -4.77
C ASN A 77 -10.85 -34.68 -5.68
N MET A 78 -9.63 -35.07 -5.31
CA MET A 78 -8.39 -34.65 -5.98
C MET A 78 -8.30 -35.06 -7.45
N GLU A 79 -9.01 -36.11 -7.87
CA GLU A 79 -9.00 -36.61 -9.25
C GLU A 79 -9.95 -35.82 -10.17
N LYS A 80 -11.07 -35.33 -9.62
CA LYS A 80 -12.12 -34.64 -10.39
C LYS A 80 -12.04 -33.12 -10.31
N ASP A 81 -11.51 -32.57 -9.23
CA ASP A 81 -11.58 -31.14 -8.90
C ASP A 81 -10.25 -30.38 -9.07
N THR A 82 -9.41 -30.80 -10.02
CA THR A 82 -8.10 -30.20 -10.31
C THR A 82 -8.15 -28.67 -10.54
N LYS A 83 -9.17 -28.17 -11.23
CA LYS A 83 -9.40 -26.71 -11.41
C LYS A 83 -9.74 -25.98 -10.11
N LYS A 84 -10.51 -26.61 -9.21
CA LYS A 84 -10.86 -26.01 -7.91
C LYS A 84 -9.63 -25.99 -6.99
N LEU A 85 -8.82 -27.04 -7.02
CA LEU A 85 -7.55 -27.10 -6.31
C LEU A 85 -6.62 -25.95 -6.76
N TRP A 86 -6.46 -25.76 -8.07
CA TRP A 86 -5.66 -24.65 -8.61
C TRP A 86 -6.14 -23.27 -8.14
N HIS A 87 -7.45 -23.02 -8.16
CA HIS A 87 -8.02 -21.77 -7.66
C HIS A 87 -7.83 -21.57 -6.16
N LEU A 88 -7.87 -22.64 -5.37
CA LEU A 88 -7.57 -22.57 -3.94
C LEU A 88 -6.09 -22.21 -3.74
N THR A 89 -5.16 -22.85 -4.47
CA THR A 89 -3.71 -22.61 -4.32
C THR A 89 -3.38 -21.17 -4.63
N LYS A 90 -3.96 -20.64 -5.71
CA LYS A 90 -3.85 -19.23 -6.08
C LYS A 90 -4.40 -18.28 -5.01
N ALA A 91 -5.46 -18.67 -4.31
CA ALA A 91 -6.03 -17.85 -3.24
C ALA A 91 -5.19 -17.87 -1.94
N VAL A 92 -4.48 -18.97 -1.65
CA VAL A 92 -3.56 -19.06 -0.50
C VAL A 92 -2.29 -18.24 -0.72
N ASN A 93 -1.74 -18.29 -1.94
CA ASN A 93 -0.53 -17.55 -2.29
C ASN A 93 -0.77 -16.04 -2.50
N ASP A 94 -2.01 -15.58 -2.33
CA ASP A 94 -2.45 -14.22 -2.68
C ASP A 94 -2.13 -13.84 -4.15
N ASP A 95 -1.91 -14.87 -4.98
CA ASP A 95 -1.69 -14.84 -6.43
C ASP A 95 -2.98 -14.53 -7.21
N ASN A 96 -3.96 -13.96 -6.53
CA ASN A 96 -5.27 -13.72 -7.07
C ASN A 96 -5.19 -12.63 -8.14
N ILE A 97 -5.15 -13.04 -9.41
CA ILE A 97 -5.14 -12.18 -10.60
C ILE A 97 -6.37 -11.25 -10.61
N TYR A 98 -7.43 -11.57 -9.86
CA TYR A 98 -8.60 -10.71 -9.63
C TYR A 98 -8.36 -9.57 -8.62
N ARG A 99 -7.18 -8.93 -8.63
CA ARG A 99 -7.08 -7.58 -8.06
C ARG A 99 -8.11 -6.71 -8.77
N SER A 100 -8.92 -6.00 -7.97
CA SER A 100 -9.93 -5.06 -8.46
C SER A 100 -9.32 -4.19 -9.55
N GLN A 101 -9.96 -4.17 -10.72
CA GLN A 101 -9.59 -3.25 -11.79
C GLN A 101 -9.60 -1.82 -11.21
N THR A 102 -8.48 -1.10 -11.29
CA THR A 102 -8.41 0.29 -10.86
C THR A 102 -9.41 1.09 -11.68
N VAL A 103 -10.45 1.63 -11.04
CA VAL A 103 -11.43 2.50 -11.69
C VAL A 103 -11.21 3.92 -11.17
N LEU A 104 -11.05 4.87 -12.08
CA LEU A 104 -10.94 6.29 -11.81
C LEU A 104 -12.14 7.00 -12.40
N LEU A 105 -12.73 7.90 -11.64
CA LEU A 105 -13.73 8.81 -12.15
C LEU A 105 -13.02 10.06 -12.66
N ILE A 106 -13.13 10.33 -13.96
CA ILE A 106 -12.65 11.57 -14.57
C ILE A 106 -13.86 12.33 -15.15
N GLU A 107 -13.67 13.60 -15.51
CA GLU A 107 -14.75 14.47 -15.99
C GLU A 107 -15.49 13.90 -17.22
N SER A 108 -14.80 13.14 -18.07
CA SER A 108 -15.39 12.47 -19.24
C SER A 108 -16.08 11.13 -18.93
N GLY A 109 -16.19 10.74 -17.65
CA GLY A 109 -16.79 9.48 -17.21
C GLY A 109 -15.79 8.50 -16.56
N PRO A 110 -16.27 7.33 -16.07
CA PRO A 110 -15.42 6.37 -15.38
C PRO A 110 -14.48 5.62 -16.34
N VAL A 111 -13.20 5.55 -15.99
CA VAL A 111 -12.15 4.85 -16.75
C VAL A 111 -11.53 3.77 -15.89
N ALA A 112 -11.27 2.58 -16.46
CA ALA A 112 -10.86 1.40 -15.69
C ALA A 112 -9.59 0.71 -16.23
N GLY A 113 -8.89 0.00 -15.34
CA GLY A 113 -7.77 -0.89 -15.66
C GLY A 113 -6.58 -0.16 -16.25
N LYS A 114 -6.08 -0.62 -17.40
CA LYS A 114 -4.90 -0.05 -18.08
C LYS A 114 -5.09 1.42 -18.42
N ALA A 115 -6.30 1.84 -18.79
CA ALA A 115 -6.60 3.24 -19.11
C ALA A 115 -6.53 4.11 -17.84
N ALA A 116 -7.05 3.64 -16.72
CA ALA A 116 -6.93 4.32 -15.43
C ALA A 116 -5.46 4.45 -14.98
N CYS A 117 -4.68 3.37 -15.09
CA CYS A 117 -3.26 3.41 -14.75
C CYS A 117 -2.47 4.38 -15.65
N LYS A 118 -2.81 4.49 -16.95
CA LYS A 118 -2.22 5.47 -17.85
C LYS A 118 -2.55 6.91 -17.45
N VAL A 119 -3.79 7.19 -17.05
CA VAL A 119 -4.20 8.52 -16.55
C VAL A 119 -3.38 8.89 -15.31
N LEU A 120 -3.23 7.97 -14.35
CA LEU A 120 -2.39 8.20 -13.17
C LEU A 120 -0.91 8.39 -13.52
N ALA A 121 -0.37 7.58 -14.42
CA ALA A 121 1.02 7.72 -14.85
C ALA A 121 1.27 9.07 -15.53
N ASN A 122 0.32 9.54 -16.35
CA ASN A 122 0.41 10.85 -16.99
C ASN A 122 0.26 11.99 -15.97
N ALA A 123 -0.69 11.90 -15.03
CA ALA A 123 -0.83 12.88 -13.96
C ALA A 123 0.42 12.95 -13.09
N TYR A 124 0.99 11.80 -12.72
CA TYR A 124 2.25 11.71 -12.00
C TYR A 124 3.40 12.31 -12.82
N LYS A 125 3.48 12.02 -14.12
CA LYS A 125 4.49 12.63 -15.01
C LYS A 125 4.38 14.16 -14.99
N ILE A 126 3.17 14.71 -15.14
CA ILE A 126 2.94 16.17 -15.08
C ILE A 126 3.40 16.72 -13.73
N VAL A 127 2.97 16.11 -12.62
CA VAL A 127 3.35 16.58 -11.27
C VAL A 127 4.85 16.42 -11.00
N SER A 128 5.47 15.37 -11.55
CA SER A 128 6.91 15.12 -11.44
C SER A 128 7.74 16.02 -12.36
N GLU A 129 7.17 16.51 -13.46
CA GLU A 129 7.80 17.49 -14.36
C GLU A 129 7.63 18.92 -13.84
N VAL A 130 6.59 19.19 -13.03
CA VAL A 130 6.45 20.44 -12.26
C VAL A 130 7.54 20.49 -11.18
N GLU A 131 8.67 21.04 -11.61
CA GLU A 131 9.85 21.46 -10.86
C GLU A 131 10.50 20.40 -9.96
N ASN A 132 11.49 19.72 -10.55
CA ASN A 132 12.72 19.35 -9.85
C ASN A 132 13.26 20.58 -9.10
N ALA A 133 12.87 20.73 -7.83
CA ALA A 133 13.37 21.76 -6.92
C ALA A 133 14.92 21.78 -6.89
N ARG A 134 15.58 20.66 -7.23
CA ARG A 134 17.04 20.54 -7.32
C ARG A 134 17.66 21.41 -8.42
N SER A 135 17.07 21.50 -9.61
CA SER A 135 17.61 22.33 -10.69
C SER A 135 17.44 23.82 -10.37
N ARG A 136 16.30 24.19 -9.76
CA ARG A 136 16.05 25.56 -9.31
C ARG A 136 16.98 25.97 -8.16
N ILE A 137 17.30 25.07 -7.24
CA ILE A 137 18.31 25.31 -6.18
C ILE A 137 19.69 25.58 -6.79
N HIS A 138 20.11 24.81 -7.80
CA HIS A 138 21.41 25.01 -8.45
C HIS A 138 21.48 26.32 -9.24
N ASP A 139 20.37 26.73 -9.86
CA ASP A 139 20.31 28.00 -10.58
C ASP A 139 20.20 29.21 -9.63
N ILE A 140 19.51 29.06 -8.50
CA ILE A 140 19.51 30.05 -7.41
C ILE A 140 20.91 30.16 -6.78
N GLN A 141 21.61 29.03 -6.58
CA GLN A 141 22.99 29.00 -6.07
C GLN A 141 23.98 29.62 -7.05
N ARG A 142 23.83 29.36 -8.36
CA ARG A 142 24.63 30.06 -9.38
C ARG A 142 24.38 31.57 -9.35
N LYS A 143 23.12 31.99 -9.43
CA LYS A 143 22.76 33.42 -9.36
C LYS A 143 23.22 34.12 -8.08
N THR A 144 23.16 33.44 -6.92
CA THR A 144 23.65 34.01 -5.65
C THR A 144 25.17 34.06 -5.58
N ASN A 145 25.90 33.11 -6.19
CA ASN A 145 27.36 33.19 -6.29
C ASN A 145 27.81 34.25 -7.30
N ASP A 146 27.12 34.40 -8.43
CA ASP A 146 27.41 35.44 -9.43
C ASP A 146 27.22 36.85 -8.81
N LEU A 147 26.17 37.04 -8.01
CA LEU A 147 25.95 38.31 -7.27
C LEU A 147 26.99 38.57 -6.18
N ARG A 148 27.60 37.52 -5.60
CA ARG A 148 28.68 37.66 -4.60
C ARG A 148 30.04 38.00 -5.24
N ASN A 149 30.21 37.71 -6.53
CA ASN A 149 31.44 37.94 -7.29
C ASN A 149 31.41 39.26 -8.08
N ILE A 150 30.38 40.08 -7.93
CA ILE A 150 30.42 41.47 -8.39
C ILE A 150 31.15 42.27 -7.32
N ASP A 151 32.47 42.39 -7.49
CA ASP A 151 33.31 43.32 -6.74
C ASP A 151 32.76 44.73 -6.91
N VAL A 152 32.05 45.23 -5.89
CA VAL A 152 31.81 46.67 -5.77
C VAL A 152 33.11 47.26 -5.21
N PRO A 153 33.86 48.08 -5.97
CA PRO A 153 35.10 48.65 -5.46
C PRO A 153 34.76 49.54 -4.24
N PRO A 154 35.57 49.48 -3.16
CA PRO A 154 35.28 50.24 -1.96
C PRO A 154 35.33 51.75 -2.27
N PRO A 155 34.44 52.56 -1.68
CA PRO A 155 34.49 54.01 -1.86
C PRO A 155 35.82 54.51 -1.28
N PHE A 156 36.67 55.08 -2.14
CA PHE A 156 37.93 55.68 -1.75
C PHE A 156 37.68 56.72 -0.64
N LEU A 157 38.23 56.47 0.55
CA LEU A 157 38.33 57.46 1.61
C LEU A 157 39.23 58.61 1.10
N HIS A 158 38.62 59.75 0.77
CA HIS A 158 39.37 61.01 0.62
C HIS A 158 39.75 61.47 2.02
N ILE A 159 41.02 61.28 2.38
CA ILE A 159 41.67 61.97 3.49
C ILE A 159 42.23 63.26 2.90
N GLY A 160 41.63 64.39 3.27
CA GLY A 160 42.21 65.72 3.17
C GLY A 160 42.61 66.21 4.55
#